data_AF-A0ABD1PTS4-F1
#
_entry.id   AF-A0ABD1PTS4-F1
#
_cell.length_a   1.000
_cell.length_b   1.000
_cell.length_c   1.000
_cell.angle_alpha   90.00
_cell.angle_beta   90.00
_cell.angle_gamma   90.00
#
_symmetry.space_group_name_H-M   'P 1'
#
loop_
_entity.id
_entity.type
_entity.pdbx_description
1 polymer ?
#
loop_
_entity_poly.entity_id
_entity_poly.type
_entity_poly.pdbx_seq_one_letter_code
_entity_poly.pdbx_strand_id
1 'polypeptide(L)'
;MDANTKLQKREEKNVIGRERQILQINRKIKPTKFQWRGAGKLSSRRGTSVPPPFLSKTYDLLEAEEEERGGAEASENGSGGGGGDSESKRIISWNSQGNGFVVWSPAEFSELMLPKYFKHNNFSSFIRQLNTYGFKKTASKRWEFQHAKFQRGYKHLLVEITRKKCETSAYPAYLKACHEEHKWLDMEENTQVLLLMEENKNLRRDKNELQMQIAHFKDNRNEIMGMHEKSWLP
;
A
#
# COMPACT_ATOMS: atom_id res chain seq x y z
N MET A 1 7.64 -56.51 5.31
CA MET A 1 7.00 -55.53 6.23
C MET A 1 8.03 -54.44 6.49
N ASP A 2 7.99 -53.41 5.67
CA ASP A 2 9.21 -52.71 5.30
C ASP A 2 9.48 -51.50 6.20
N ALA A 3 10.76 -51.22 6.44
CA ALA A 3 11.24 -50.18 7.35
C ALA A 3 10.63 -48.79 7.06
N ASN A 4 10.22 -48.55 5.82
CA ASN A 4 9.55 -47.32 5.39
C ASN A 4 8.15 -47.16 6.02
N THR A 5 7.40 -48.25 6.17
CA THR A 5 6.09 -48.25 6.83
C THR A 5 6.21 -47.96 8.32
N LYS A 6 7.34 -48.35 8.95
CA LYS A 6 7.62 -48.06 10.36
C LYS A 6 8.01 -46.59 10.57
N LEU A 7 8.72 -45.98 9.64
CA LEU A 7 9.06 -44.55 9.68
C LEU A 7 7.81 -43.69 9.48
N GLN A 8 6.96 -44.03 8.52
CA GLN A 8 5.72 -43.30 8.25
C GLN A 8 4.74 -43.37 9.44
N LYS A 9 4.58 -44.54 10.06
CA LYS A 9 3.81 -44.69 11.30
C LYS A 9 4.42 -43.95 12.50
N ARG A 10 5.74 -43.72 12.51
CA ARG A 10 6.42 -42.96 13.56
C ARG A 10 6.24 -41.46 13.37
N GLU A 11 6.27 -40.98 12.14
CA GLU A 11 5.97 -39.59 11.79
C GLU A 11 4.50 -39.24 12.01
N GLU A 12 3.57 -40.09 11.61
CA GLU A 12 2.12 -39.93 11.87
C GLU A 12 1.84 -39.82 13.36
N LYS A 13 2.45 -40.67 14.19
CA LYS A 13 2.33 -40.59 15.66
C LYS A 13 2.89 -39.28 16.22
N ASN A 14 3.94 -38.72 15.59
CA ASN A 14 4.56 -37.47 16.00
C ASN A 14 3.70 -36.24 15.59
N VAL A 15 3.09 -36.29 14.39
CA VAL A 15 2.12 -35.28 13.91
C VAL A 15 0.89 -35.25 14.80
N ILE A 16 0.30 -36.42 15.11
CA ILE A 16 -0.86 -36.54 16.01
C ILE A 16 -0.52 -36.02 17.42
N GLY A 17 0.71 -36.22 17.90
CA GLY A 17 1.19 -35.65 19.17
C GLY A 17 1.22 -34.11 19.15
N ARG A 18 1.74 -33.53 18.07
CA ARG A 18 1.81 -32.07 17.88
C ARG A 18 0.42 -31.45 17.73
N GLU A 19 -0.49 -32.08 17.00
CA GLU A 19 -1.88 -31.62 16.86
C GLU A 19 -2.62 -31.60 18.20
N ARG A 20 -2.43 -32.62 19.05
CA ARG A 20 -2.99 -32.62 20.41
C ARG A 20 -2.44 -31.48 21.26
N GLN A 21 -1.17 -31.14 21.11
CA GLN A 21 -0.54 -30.02 21.82
C GLN A 21 -1.10 -28.66 21.34
N ILE A 22 -1.33 -28.49 20.03
CA ILE A 22 -1.97 -27.28 19.46
C ILE A 22 -3.41 -27.11 19.97
N LEU A 23 -4.18 -28.20 20.06
CA LEU A 23 -5.54 -28.16 20.58
C LEU A 23 -5.59 -27.82 22.09
N GLN A 24 -4.59 -28.23 22.87
CA GLN A 24 -4.46 -27.80 24.27
C GLN A 24 -4.09 -26.32 24.40
N ILE A 25 -3.24 -25.80 23.53
CA ILE A 25 -2.88 -24.37 23.50
C ILE A 25 -4.10 -23.53 23.14
N ASN A 26 -4.86 -23.91 22.10
CA ASN A 26 -6.07 -23.19 21.68
C ASN A 26 -7.18 -23.21 22.74
N ARG A 27 -7.26 -24.25 23.59
CA ARG A 27 -8.22 -24.27 24.73
C ARG A 27 -7.87 -23.26 25.83
N LYS A 28 -6.61 -22.85 25.97
CA LYS A 28 -6.17 -21.83 26.96
C LYS A 28 -6.31 -20.40 26.46
N ILE A 29 -6.49 -20.21 25.15
CA ILE A 29 -6.77 -18.91 24.55
C ILE A 29 -8.28 -18.66 24.64
N LYS A 30 -8.73 -17.93 25.66
CA LYS A 30 -10.11 -17.44 25.69
C LYS A 30 -10.27 -16.43 24.54
N PRO A 31 -11.23 -16.60 23.61
CA PRO A 31 -11.48 -15.59 22.60
C PRO A 31 -12.00 -14.34 23.31
N THR A 32 -11.24 -13.25 23.26
CA THR A 32 -11.68 -11.94 23.75
C THR A 32 -12.86 -11.52 22.89
N LYS A 33 -14.06 -11.62 23.45
CA LYS A 33 -15.32 -11.33 22.76
C LYS A 33 -15.41 -9.82 22.52
N PHE A 34 -14.82 -9.34 21.43
CA PHE A 34 -15.04 -7.97 20.97
C PHE A 34 -16.45 -7.89 20.36
N GLN A 35 -17.38 -7.40 21.17
CA GLN A 35 -18.77 -7.26 20.78
C GLN A 35 -18.92 -6.06 19.83
N TRP A 36 -19.00 -6.35 18.53
CA TRP A 36 -19.55 -5.40 17.57
C TRP A 36 -21.04 -5.23 17.85
N ARG A 37 -21.41 -4.17 18.57
CA ARG A 37 -22.79 -3.67 18.50
C ARG A 37 -22.91 -2.84 17.23
N GLY A 38 -23.59 -3.42 16.24
CA GLY A 38 -24.17 -2.67 15.15
C GLY A 38 -25.06 -1.56 15.74
N ALA A 39 -24.71 -0.32 15.41
CA ALA A 39 -25.61 0.79 15.47
C ALA A 39 -25.57 1.44 14.09
N GLY A 40 -26.53 1.08 13.24
CA GLY A 40 -27.00 2.01 12.24
C GLY A 40 -27.43 3.27 12.96
N LYS A 41 -26.67 4.35 12.78
CA LYS A 41 -27.11 5.71 13.08
C LYS A 41 -26.64 6.58 11.93
N LEU A 42 -27.62 7.18 11.26
CA LEU A 42 -27.42 8.41 10.50
C LEU A 42 -26.52 9.33 11.32
N SER A 43 -25.41 9.77 10.75
CA SER A 43 -24.59 10.82 11.33
C SER A 43 -24.52 11.98 10.34
N SER A 44 -25.65 12.67 10.20
CA SER A 44 -25.60 14.13 10.19
C SER A 44 -25.12 14.55 11.58
N ARG A 45 -23.81 14.79 11.70
CA ARG A 45 -23.23 15.50 12.84
C ARG A 45 -22.56 16.75 12.28
N ARG A 46 -23.31 17.86 12.31
CA ARG A 46 -22.72 19.19 12.42
C ARG A 46 -22.02 19.27 13.78
N GLY A 47 -20.83 18.70 13.87
CA GLY A 47 -19.78 19.13 14.78
C GLY A 47 -18.79 19.93 13.94
N THR A 48 -18.14 20.93 14.51
CA THR A 48 -16.98 21.59 13.91
C THR A 48 -15.93 20.52 13.60
N SER A 49 -15.99 19.99 12.38
CA SER A 49 -15.15 18.86 11.98
C SER A 49 -13.75 19.42 11.81
N VAL A 50 -12.91 19.26 12.82
CA VAL A 50 -11.53 19.71 12.74
C VAL A 50 -10.85 18.87 11.64
N PRO A 51 -10.14 19.50 10.69
CA PRO A 51 -9.50 18.75 9.63
C PRO A 51 -8.47 17.76 10.20
N PRO A 52 -8.30 16.57 9.59
CA PRO A 52 -7.31 15.59 10.00
C PRO A 52 -5.91 16.23 10.16
N PRO A 53 -5.17 15.97 11.26
CA PRO A 53 -3.90 16.65 11.53
C PRO A 53 -2.87 16.54 10.41
N PHE A 54 -2.85 15.42 9.70
CA PHE A 54 -1.98 15.23 8.54
C PHE A 54 -2.26 16.28 7.44
N LEU A 55 -3.53 16.54 7.14
CA LEU A 55 -3.94 17.47 6.10
C LEU A 55 -3.67 18.91 6.51
N SER A 56 -4.02 19.27 7.76
CA SER A 56 -3.73 20.59 8.31
C SER A 56 -2.24 20.89 8.26
N LYS A 57 -1.40 19.97 8.74
CA LYS A 57 0.06 20.13 8.73
C LYS A 57 0.65 20.22 7.33
N THR A 58 0.13 19.44 6.38
CA THR A 58 0.59 19.50 4.99
C THR A 58 0.22 20.84 4.36
N TYR A 59 -0.97 21.36 4.67
CA TYR A 59 -1.42 22.67 4.22
C TYR A 59 -0.56 23.79 4.84
N ASP A 60 -0.35 23.77 6.15
CA ASP A 60 0.45 24.77 6.87
C ASP A 60 1.90 24.78 6.38
N LEU A 61 2.46 23.60 6.10
CA LEU A 61 3.79 23.45 5.50
C LEU A 61 3.89 24.12 4.11
N LEU A 62 2.83 24.09 3.31
CA LEU A 62 2.81 24.73 1.99
C LEU A 62 2.65 26.25 2.07
N GLU A 63 1.88 26.76 3.02
CA GLU A 63 1.72 28.20 3.26
C GLU A 63 3.01 28.82 3.82
N ALA A 64 3.66 28.14 4.78
CA ALA A 64 4.90 28.64 5.39
C ALA A 64 6.03 28.85 4.36
N GLU A 65 6.14 27.96 3.37
CA GLU A 65 7.13 28.09 2.28
C GLU A 65 6.76 29.20 1.27
N GLU A 66 5.48 29.60 1.16
CA GLU A 66 5.08 30.76 0.36
C GLU A 66 5.32 32.08 1.09
N GLU A 67 5.09 32.15 2.40
CA GLU A 67 5.29 33.36 3.21
C GLU A 67 6.77 33.81 3.27
N GLU A 68 7.72 32.87 3.36
CA GLU A 68 9.16 33.19 3.28
C GLU A 68 9.56 33.80 1.92
N ARG A 69 8.75 33.57 0.86
CA ARG A 69 9.01 34.07 -0.49
C ARG A 69 8.30 35.38 -0.80
N GLY A 70 7.15 35.65 -0.17
CA GLY A 70 6.34 36.85 -0.40
C GLY A 70 6.85 38.14 0.27
N GLY A 71 7.91 38.07 1.07
CA GLY A 71 8.46 39.23 1.79
C GLY A 71 9.39 40.17 1.00
N ALA A 72 9.61 39.93 -0.31
CA ALA A 72 10.63 40.64 -1.09
C ALA A 72 10.11 41.59 -2.19
N GLU A 73 8.81 41.90 -2.24
CA GLU A 73 8.24 42.68 -3.34
C GLU A 73 7.47 43.91 -2.84
N ALA A 74 8.22 44.93 -2.40
CA ALA A 74 7.74 46.31 -2.33
C ALA A 74 8.92 47.29 -2.53
N SER A 75 9.45 47.36 -3.75
CA SER A 75 10.16 48.53 -4.24
C SER A 75 10.24 48.49 -5.77
N GLU A 76 9.25 49.13 -6.41
CA GLU A 76 9.34 49.53 -7.81
C GLU A 76 10.48 50.55 -7.95
N ASN A 77 11.52 50.19 -8.70
CA ASN A 77 12.20 51.04 -9.70
C ASN A 77 13.47 50.33 -10.20
N GLY A 78 13.67 50.29 -11.53
CA GLY A 78 15.01 50.20 -12.10
C GLY A 78 15.24 49.05 -13.08
N SER A 79 15.40 49.41 -14.36
CA SER A 79 16.02 48.60 -15.41
C SER A 79 17.39 48.06 -15.02
N GLY A 80 17.73 46.85 -15.47
CA GLY A 80 19.11 46.37 -15.50
C GLY A 80 19.21 44.86 -15.43
N GLY A 81 19.82 44.25 -16.44
CA GLY A 81 19.96 42.81 -16.58
C GLY A 81 20.82 42.15 -15.50
N GLY A 82 20.60 40.84 -15.34
CA GLY A 82 21.33 40.00 -14.39
C GLY A 82 20.72 38.61 -14.33
N GLY A 83 20.87 37.83 -15.41
CA GLY A 83 20.61 36.39 -15.38
C GLY A 83 21.60 35.74 -14.41
N GLY A 84 21.07 35.10 -13.38
CA GLY A 84 21.85 34.50 -12.30
C GLY A 84 20.93 33.92 -11.24
N ASP A 85 20.20 32.88 -11.64
CA ASP A 85 19.49 31.87 -10.85
C ASP A 85 19.81 31.86 -9.35
N SER A 86 19.23 32.79 -8.60
CA SER A 86 18.95 32.61 -7.18
C SER A 86 17.56 31.98 -7.07
N GLU A 87 17.40 30.81 -7.70
CA GLU A 87 16.23 29.98 -7.51
C GLU A 87 16.32 29.46 -6.07
N SER A 88 15.70 30.20 -5.15
CA SER A 88 15.47 29.76 -3.77
C SER A 88 15.06 28.31 -3.83
N LYS A 89 15.89 27.43 -3.26
CA LYS A 89 15.80 25.99 -3.45
C LYS A 89 14.44 25.49 -2.97
N ARG A 90 13.48 25.42 -3.90
CA ARG A 90 12.09 25.14 -3.59
C ARG A 90 11.97 23.67 -3.26
N ILE A 91 11.76 23.33 -1.99
CA ILE A 91 11.64 21.93 -1.58
C ILE A 91 10.24 21.41 -1.87
N ILE A 92 9.23 22.23 -1.60
CA ILE A 92 7.81 21.93 -1.84
C ILE A 92 7.07 23.23 -2.18
N SER A 93 6.04 23.16 -3.03
CA SER A 93 5.18 24.32 -3.31
C SER A 93 3.80 23.89 -3.76
N TRP A 94 2.84 24.81 -3.70
CA TRP A 94 1.61 24.69 -4.49
C TRP A 94 1.95 24.56 -5.98
N ASN A 95 1.10 23.86 -6.72
CA ASN A 95 1.16 23.88 -8.17
C ASN A 95 0.58 25.19 -8.73
N SER A 96 0.79 25.46 -10.02
CA SER A 96 0.34 26.72 -10.65
C SER A 96 -1.17 26.94 -10.57
N GLN A 97 -1.95 25.86 -10.49
CA GLN A 97 -3.42 25.91 -10.42
C GLN A 97 -3.95 26.02 -8.99
N GLY A 98 -3.10 25.85 -7.97
CA GLY A 98 -3.50 25.85 -6.56
C GLY A 98 -4.41 24.69 -6.14
N ASN A 99 -4.57 23.65 -6.96
CA ASN A 99 -5.41 22.47 -6.67
C ASN A 99 -4.61 21.24 -6.21
N GLY A 100 -3.33 21.45 -5.92
CA GLY A 100 -2.40 20.44 -5.48
C GLY A 100 -1.03 21.04 -5.23
N PHE A 101 -0.05 20.17 -4.98
CA PHE A 101 1.30 20.58 -4.64
C PHE A 101 2.35 19.69 -5.30
N VAL A 102 3.57 20.22 -5.40
CA VAL A 102 4.73 19.56 -6.00
C VAL A 102 5.83 19.46 -4.96
N VAL A 103 6.37 18.26 -4.77
CA VAL A 103 7.63 18.04 -4.04
C VAL A 103 8.76 17.98 -5.06
N TRP A 104 9.70 18.92 -4.98
CA TRP A 104 10.76 19.06 -5.99
C TRP A 104 11.98 18.18 -5.65
N SER A 105 12.36 18.13 -4.38
CA SER A 105 13.45 17.29 -3.88
C SER A 105 12.95 16.39 -2.75
N PRO A 106 12.65 15.10 -3.02
CA PRO A 106 12.21 14.17 -1.98
C PRO A 106 13.22 13.99 -0.85
N ALA A 107 14.53 14.01 -1.17
CA ALA A 107 15.59 13.85 -0.19
C ALA A 107 15.59 15.02 0.82
N GLU A 108 15.60 16.26 0.32
CA GLU A 108 15.58 17.45 1.19
C GLU A 108 14.25 17.61 1.92
N PHE A 109 13.13 17.29 1.27
CA PHE A 109 11.84 17.26 1.92
C PHE A 109 11.85 16.27 3.11
N SER A 110 12.46 15.11 2.91
CA SER A 110 12.61 14.10 3.94
C SER A 110 13.46 14.56 5.13
N GLU A 111 14.57 15.24 4.88
CA GLU A 111 15.53 15.63 5.92
C GLU A 111 15.14 16.94 6.63
N LEU A 112 14.68 17.94 5.87
CA LEU A 112 14.49 19.30 6.36
C LEU A 112 13.05 19.59 6.75
N MET A 113 12.06 19.05 6.03
CA MET A 113 10.66 19.42 6.19
C MET A 113 9.88 18.41 7.03
N LEU A 114 10.04 17.10 6.75
CA LEU A 114 9.28 16.09 7.45
C LEU A 114 9.50 16.10 8.99
N PRO A 115 10.71 16.24 9.54
CA PRO A 115 10.91 16.29 10.99
C PRO A 115 10.32 17.53 11.69
N LYS A 116 10.17 18.65 10.96
CA LYS A 116 9.58 19.89 11.50
C LYS A 116 8.07 19.74 11.71
N TYR A 117 7.37 19.07 10.78
CA TYR A 117 5.91 18.98 10.78
C TYR A 117 5.38 17.61 11.24
N PHE A 118 6.14 16.53 11.03
CA PHE A 118 5.76 15.14 11.28
C PHE A 118 6.77 14.43 12.20
N LYS A 119 6.35 13.31 12.81
CA LYS A 119 7.20 12.53 13.73
C LYS A 119 8.08 11.48 13.01
N HIS A 120 8.43 11.74 11.75
CA HIS A 120 9.28 10.87 10.94
C HIS A 120 9.96 11.71 9.86
N ASN A 121 11.02 11.18 9.25
CA ASN A 121 11.70 11.75 8.09
C ASN A 121 11.48 10.92 6.79
N ASN A 122 10.65 9.88 6.84
CA ASN A 122 10.48 8.96 5.71
C ASN A 122 9.44 9.48 4.69
N PHE A 123 9.88 9.74 3.45
CA PHE A 123 9.02 10.18 2.35
C PHE A 123 7.90 9.17 2.04
N SER A 124 8.18 7.88 2.06
CA SER A 124 7.18 6.83 1.79
C SER A 124 6.03 6.84 2.80
N SER A 125 6.30 7.18 4.05
CA SER A 125 5.25 7.36 5.07
C SER A 125 4.33 8.54 4.73
N PHE A 126 4.90 9.63 4.24
CA PHE A 126 4.14 10.78 3.75
C PHE A 126 3.28 10.41 2.54
N ILE A 127 3.85 9.72 1.54
CA ILE A 127 3.10 9.21 0.37
C ILE A 127 1.96 8.27 0.77
N ARG A 128 2.19 7.38 1.75
CA ARG A 128 1.15 6.47 2.25
C ARG A 128 -0.03 7.25 2.85
N GLN A 129 0.24 8.32 3.58
CA GLN A 129 -0.80 9.18 4.13
C GLN A 129 -1.58 9.89 3.02
N LEU A 130 -0.90 10.44 2.01
CA LEU A 130 -1.55 11.02 0.83
C LEU A 130 -2.49 10.01 0.15
N ASN A 131 -2.01 8.79 -0.10
CA ASN A 131 -2.82 7.73 -0.69
C ASN A 131 -4.05 7.37 0.16
N THR A 132 -3.90 7.37 1.48
CA THR A 132 -4.98 7.10 2.44
C THR A 132 -6.09 8.15 2.37
N TYR A 133 -5.72 9.41 2.12
CA TYR A 133 -6.68 10.51 1.94
C TYR A 133 -7.09 10.72 0.47
N GLY A 134 -6.64 9.86 -0.43
CA GLY A 134 -7.12 9.82 -1.81
C GLY A 134 -6.49 10.83 -2.76
N PHE A 135 -5.35 11.41 -2.42
CA PHE A 135 -4.57 12.21 -3.35
C PHE A 135 -4.15 11.36 -4.55
N LYS A 136 -4.14 11.98 -5.74
CA LYS A 136 -3.70 11.36 -6.99
C LYS A 136 -2.38 11.98 -7.42
N LYS A 137 -1.46 11.14 -7.90
CA LYS A 137 -0.23 11.60 -8.55
C LYS A 137 -0.58 12.03 -9.97
N THR A 138 -0.26 13.26 -10.35
CA THR A 138 -0.70 13.85 -11.63
C THR A 138 0.42 13.89 -12.68
N ALA A 139 1.65 13.58 -12.28
CA ALA A 139 2.81 13.56 -13.18
C ALA A 139 3.66 12.31 -12.95
N SER A 140 4.16 11.70 -14.04
CA SER A 140 5.05 10.54 -13.94
C SER A 140 6.45 10.93 -13.46
N LYS A 141 7.01 12.03 -14.00
CA LYS A 141 8.37 12.50 -13.74
C LYS A 141 8.51 13.43 -12.53
N ARG A 142 7.40 13.94 -12.00
CA ARG A 142 7.39 14.88 -10.87
C ARG A 142 6.54 14.33 -9.73
N TRP A 143 6.89 14.66 -8.50
CA TRP A 143 6.10 14.32 -7.32
C TRP A 143 4.97 15.34 -7.11
N GLU A 144 4.09 15.44 -8.10
CA GLU A 144 2.92 16.31 -8.07
C GLU A 144 1.69 15.52 -7.63
N PHE A 145 1.00 16.04 -6.60
CA PHE A 145 -0.19 15.43 -6.02
C PHE A 145 -1.35 16.42 -6.00
N GLN A 146 -2.53 15.95 -6.40
CA GLN A 146 -3.75 16.76 -6.44
C GLN A 146 -4.90 16.09 -5.69
N HIS A 147 -5.79 16.92 -5.14
CA HIS A 147 -7.04 16.47 -4.54
C HIS A 147 -8.11 17.56 -4.66
N ALA A 148 -9.32 17.21 -5.09
CA ALA A 148 -10.37 18.18 -5.40
C ALA A 148 -10.73 19.16 -4.27
N LYS A 149 -10.55 18.73 -3.01
CA LYS A 149 -10.84 19.52 -1.80
C LYS A 149 -9.60 20.02 -1.07
N PHE A 150 -8.41 19.84 -1.65
CA PHE A 150 -7.16 20.36 -1.13
C PHE A 150 -6.71 21.50 -2.05
N GLN A 151 -7.13 22.73 -1.74
CA GLN A 151 -6.91 23.89 -2.61
C GLN A 151 -6.33 25.06 -1.83
N ARG A 152 -5.39 25.78 -2.46
CA ARG A 152 -4.76 26.99 -1.90
C ARG A 152 -5.81 28.07 -1.60
N GLY A 153 -5.73 28.68 -0.43
CA GLY A 153 -6.70 29.64 0.11
C GLY A 153 -7.96 29.02 0.74
N TYR A 154 -8.23 27.73 0.52
CA TYR A 154 -9.48 27.06 0.95
C TYR A 154 -9.25 26.01 2.04
N LYS A 155 -8.53 26.38 3.11
CA LYS A 155 -8.21 25.50 4.25
C LYS A 155 -9.45 24.88 4.91
N HIS A 156 -10.60 25.54 4.86
CA HIS A 156 -11.84 25.01 5.43
C HIS A 156 -12.36 23.76 4.69
N LEU A 157 -11.97 23.52 3.43
CA LEU A 157 -12.38 22.32 2.69
C LEU A 157 -11.68 21.04 3.15
N LEU A 158 -10.58 21.16 3.91
CA LEU A 158 -9.83 20.02 4.43
C LEU A 158 -10.70 19.09 5.31
N VAL A 159 -11.76 19.62 5.90
CA VAL A 159 -12.71 18.89 6.75
C VAL A 159 -13.53 17.86 5.97
N GLU A 160 -13.70 18.07 4.66
CA GLU A 160 -14.43 17.18 3.76
C GLU A 160 -13.56 16.01 3.26
N ILE A 161 -12.24 16.12 3.40
CA ILE A 161 -11.31 15.06 2.99
C ILE A 161 -11.31 13.96 4.05
N THR A 162 -11.91 12.82 3.69
CA THR A 162 -11.98 11.65 4.56
C THR A 162 -11.02 10.57 4.11
N ARG A 163 -10.59 9.73 5.06
CA ARG A 163 -9.76 8.55 4.74
C ARG A 163 -10.57 7.61 3.86
N LYS A 164 -9.96 7.12 2.78
CA LYS A 164 -10.54 6.03 1.99
C LYS A 164 -10.83 4.87 2.93
N LYS A 165 -12.08 4.39 2.94
CA LYS A 165 -12.42 3.16 3.61
C LYS A 165 -11.63 2.06 2.91
N CYS A 166 -10.62 1.54 3.60
CA CYS A 166 -10.10 0.24 3.25
C CYS A 166 -11.30 -0.69 3.44
N GLU A 167 -11.85 -1.24 2.35
CA GLU A 167 -12.79 -2.34 2.48
C GLU A 167 -12.08 -3.36 3.35
N THR A 168 -12.58 -3.56 4.57
CA THR A 168 -12.15 -4.65 5.40
C THR A 168 -12.24 -5.86 4.50
N SER A 169 -11.09 -6.46 4.19
CA SER A 169 -10.98 -7.77 3.55
C SER A 169 -11.66 -8.79 4.47
N ALA A 170 -12.99 -8.78 4.45
CA ALA A 170 -13.86 -9.78 5.00
C ALA A 170 -14.32 -10.63 3.81
N TYR A 171 -13.37 -11.23 3.10
CA TYR A 171 -13.63 -12.36 2.23
C TYR A 171 -12.56 -13.43 2.47
N PRO A 172 -12.97 -14.70 2.62
CA PRO A 172 -12.05 -15.79 2.89
C PRO A 172 -11.14 -16.00 1.68
N ALA A 173 -9.87 -16.27 1.98
CA ALA A 173 -8.70 -16.17 1.11
C ALA A 173 -8.65 -17.08 -0.15
N TYR A 174 -9.76 -17.63 -0.65
CA TYR A 174 -9.72 -18.55 -1.81
C TYR A 174 -10.89 -18.46 -2.82
N LEU A 175 -11.88 -17.56 -2.68
CA LEU A 175 -13.10 -17.62 -3.52
C LEU A 175 -13.61 -16.31 -4.15
N LYS A 176 -12.77 -15.31 -4.44
CA LYS A 176 -13.25 -14.11 -5.19
C LYS A 176 -12.48 -13.85 -6.49
N ALA A 177 -12.41 -14.88 -7.31
CA ALA A 177 -12.54 -14.68 -8.76
C ALA A 177 -14.04 -14.38 -9.03
N CYS A 178 -14.36 -13.48 -9.97
CA CYS A 178 -15.72 -13.10 -10.40
C CYS A 178 -16.44 -11.97 -9.64
N HIS A 179 -15.80 -10.81 -9.44
CA HIS A 179 -16.44 -9.51 -9.71
C HIS A 179 -15.41 -8.38 -9.67
N GLU A 180 -15.50 -7.46 -10.65
CA GLU A 180 -14.70 -6.23 -10.84
C GLU A 180 -13.50 -6.33 -11.80
N GLU A 181 -13.74 -6.77 -13.04
CA GLU A 181 -12.82 -6.47 -14.16
C GLU A 181 -12.84 -4.99 -14.61
N HIS A 182 -13.77 -4.16 -14.09
CA HIS A 182 -13.95 -2.78 -14.59
C HIS A 182 -13.31 -1.67 -13.75
N LYS A 183 -12.47 -1.97 -12.75
CA LYS A 183 -11.77 -0.93 -11.96
C LYS A 183 -10.28 -0.76 -12.29
N TRP A 184 -9.73 -1.67 -13.09
CA TRP A 184 -8.32 -1.64 -13.50
C TRP A 184 -8.06 -0.89 -14.81
N LEU A 185 -9.10 -0.49 -15.54
CA LEU A 185 -8.96 0.17 -16.84
C LEU A 185 -8.49 1.64 -16.77
N ASP A 186 -8.45 2.27 -15.60
CA ASP A 186 -8.10 3.70 -15.48
C ASP A 186 -6.62 3.93 -15.11
N MET A 187 -5.78 2.88 -15.16
CA MET A 187 -4.38 2.91 -14.72
C MET A 187 -3.41 2.64 -15.88
N GLU A 188 -3.63 3.30 -17.01
CA GLU A 188 -2.83 3.06 -18.24
C GLU A 188 -1.43 3.71 -18.20
N GLU A 189 -1.09 4.50 -17.18
CA GLU A 189 0.21 5.21 -17.11
C GLU A 189 1.21 4.69 -16.07
N ASN A 190 0.89 3.65 -15.30
CA ASN A 190 1.83 3.12 -14.32
C ASN A 190 2.65 1.97 -14.91
N THR A 191 3.73 2.30 -15.61
CA THR A 191 4.67 1.34 -16.24
C THR A 191 5.09 0.21 -15.30
N GLN A 192 5.23 0.50 -14.00
CA GLN A 192 5.55 -0.50 -12.99
C GLN A 192 4.42 -1.50 -12.74
N VAL A 193 3.15 -1.07 -12.81
CA VAL A 193 1.99 -1.97 -12.67
C VAL A 193 1.90 -2.89 -13.89
N LEU A 194 2.15 -2.38 -15.10
CA LEU A 194 2.14 -3.18 -16.33
C LEU A 194 3.24 -4.25 -16.32
N LEU A 195 4.47 -3.88 -15.92
CA LEU A 195 5.58 -4.82 -15.76
C LEU A 195 5.30 -5.87 -14.68
N LEU A 196 4.77 -5.46 -13.53
CA LEU A 196 4.39 -6.38 -12.44
C LEU A 196 3.25 -7.32 -12.84
N MET A 197 2.31 -6.86 -13.67
CA MET A 197 1.25 -7.71 -14.21
C MET A 197 1.80 -8.75 -15.18
N GLU A 198 2.71 -8.38 -16.07
CA GLU A 198 3.32 -9.31 -17.01
C GLU A 198 4.22 -10.33 -16.29
N GLU A 199 5.01 -9.88 -15.31
CA GLU A 199 5.80 -10.76 -14.45
C GLU A 199 4.91 -11.75 -13.69
N ASN A 200 3.76 -11.31 -13.16
CA ASN A 200 2.80 -12.21 -12.52
C ASN A 200 2.22 -13.25 -13.48
N LYS A 201 2.01 -12.91 -14.76
CA LYS A 201 1.56 -13.89 -15.76
C LYS A 201 2.66 -14.91 -16.04
N ASN A 202 3.90 -14.46 -16.19
CA ASN A 202 5.07 -15.33 -16.39
C ASN A 202 5.21 -16.31 -15.22
N LEU A 203 5.20 -15.80 -13.97
CA LEU A 203 5.28 -16.61 -12.76
C LEU A 203 4.14 -17.64 -12.65
N ARG A 204 2.94 -17.34 -13.18
CA ARG A 204 1.83 -18.31 -13.23
C ARG A 204 2.08 -19.43 -14.23
N ARG A 205 2.68 -19.13 -15.39
CA ARG A 205 3.07 -20.15 -16.37
C ARG A 205 4.14 -21.06 -15.78
N ASP A 206 5.20 -20.48 -15.23
CA ASP A 206 6.31 -21.23 -14.61
C ASP A 206 5.83 -22.11 -13.45
N LYS A 207 4.94 -21.58 -12.61
CA LYS A 207 4.31 -22.35 -11.53
C LYS A 207 3.55 -23.56 -12.05
N ASN A 208 2.77 -23.40 -13.12
CA ASN A 208 2.00 -24.49 -13.71
C ASN A 208 2.93 -25.54 -14.34
N GLU A 209 4.01 -25.11 -14.99
CA GLU A 209 5.00 -26.00 -15.59
C GLU A 209 5.73 -26.83 -14.53
N LEU A 210 6.19 -26.19 -13.45
CA LEU A 210 6.79 -26.88 -12.32
C LEU A 210 5.81 -27.86 -11.67
N GLN A 211 4.53 -27.51 -11.58
CA GLN A 211 3.50 -28.44 -11.10
C GLN A 211 3.33 -29.66 -12.00
N MET A 212 3.37 -29.48 -13.33
CA MET A 212 3.34 -30.59 -14.28
C MET A 212 4.57 -31.47 -14.16
N GLN A 213 5.76 -30.89 -14.02
CA GLN A 213 6.99 -31.65 -13.80
C GLN A 213 6.93 -32.45 -12.49
N ILE A 214 6.46 -31.84 -11.40
CA ILE A 214 6.29 -32.53 -10.11
C ILE A 214 5.29 -33.68 -10.24
N ALA A 215 4.19 -33.50 -10.97
CA ALA A 215 3.21 -34.56 -11.21
C ALA A 215 3.84 -35.71 -12.00
N HIS A 216 4.52 -35.40 -13.11
CA HIS A 216 5.23 -36.38 -13.91
C HIS A 216 6.29 -37.17 -13.12
N PHE A 217 7.11 -36.50 -12.31
CA PHE A 217 8.07 -37.20 -11.46
C PHE A 217 7.42 -38.07 -10.38
N LYS A 218 6.27 -37.65 -9.84
CA LYS A 218 5.50 -38.47 -8.91
C LYS A 218 4.94 -39.72 -9.60
N ASP A 219 4.44 -39.59 -10.82
CA ASP A 219 3.91 -40.70 -11.60
C ASP A 219 5.02 -41.70 -11.97
N ASN A 220 6.16 -41.22 -12.48
CA ASN A 220 7.32 -42.07 -12.77
C ASN A 220 7.82 -42.78 -11.51
N ARG A 221 7.87 -42.08 -10.37
CA ARG A 221 8.23 -42.69 -9.09
C ARG A 221 7.22 -43.76 -8.69
N ASN A 222 5.92 -43.51 -8.84
CA ASN A 222 4.88 -44.49 -8.54
C ASN A 222 4.95 -45.71 -9.46
N GLU A 223 5.29 -45.51 -10.74
CA GLU A 223 5.48 -46.59 -11.72
C GLU A 223 6.70 -47.45 -11.37
N ILE A 224 7.85 -46.83 -11.06
CA ILE A 224 9.06 -47.53 -10.61
C ILE A 224 8.77 -48.33 -9.33
N MET A 225 8.06 -47.73 -8.37
CA MET A 225 7.67 -48.40 -7.14
C MET A 225 6.69 -49.56 -7.39
N GLY A 226 5.75 -49.40 -8.32
CA GLY A 226 4.79 -50.44 -8.70
C GLY A 226 5.40 -51.57 -9.53
N MET A 227 6.45 -51.31 -10.31
CA MET A 227 7.22 -52.34 -11.02
C MET A 227 8.02 -53.20 -10.05
N HIS A 228 8.61 -52.60 -9.01
CA HIS A 228 9.30 -53.33 -7.95
C HIS A 228 8.34 -54.24 -7.16
N GLU A 229 7.07 -53.85 -7.00
CA GLU A 229 6.05 -54.65 -6.30
C GLU A 229 5.56 -55.84 -7.13
N LYS A 230 5.49 -55.72 -8.46
CA LYS A 230 5.10 -56.81 -9.38
C LYS A 230 6.20 -57.83 -9.65
N SER A 231 7.47 -57.44 -9.52
CA SER A 231 8.63 -58.33 -9.75
C SER A 231 8.96 -59.23 -8.55
N TRP A 232 8.25 -59.08 -7.43
CA TRP A 232 8.46 -59.81 -6.16
C TRP A 232 7.21 -60.58 -5.66
N LEU A 233 6.23 -60.82 -6.53
CA LEU A 233 5.10 -61.71 -6.25
C LEU A 233 5.38 -63.11 -6.87
N PRO A 234 5.41 -64.20 -6.08
CA PRO A 234 5.50 -65.57 -6.58
C PRO A 234 4.28 -66.01 -7.39
#